data_AF-L9WS22-F1
#
_entry.id   AF-L9WS22-F1
#
_cell.length_a   1.000
_cell.length_b   1.000
_cell.length_c   1.000
_cell.angle_alpha   90.00
_cell.angle_beta   90.00
_cell.angle_gamma   90.00
#
_symmetry.space_group_name_H-M   'P 1'
#
loop_
_entity.id
_entity.type
_entity.pdbx_description
1 polymer ?
#
loop_
_entity_poly.entity_id
_entity_poly.type
_entity_poly.pdbx_seq_one_letter_code
_entity_poly.pdbx_strand_id
1 'polypeptide(L)'
;MADSSPRSIVRDVAAVARERQISVTSAGLAYHAFNTLVPLVVLALVAVTLVDSLEPLVSALETAAGLEGMVTDDGLEGAVGTGVDRTRAAVLAVAILLWSAVRLFQAVNSAFTDVYGSRKNQSYVTTAATVTLVTALNVVLVTATVAVGVMLVGVVGISLSVLVGGVWMTAASAVLLVGLLMAVFLPMYYLFPQPDVSVGEVLPGTVFAALSWTVLAVGFRLYVATSESVALFDIAGAVLLVLTWVYFGGLCLLLGAVLNAVLAGHVDPDDDWIPLGDHWSKYA
;
A
#
# COMPACT_ATOMS: atom_id res chain seq x y z
N MET A 1 -11.49 24.78 22.95
CA MET A 1 -10.81 23.50 23.25
C MET A 1 -11.87 22.44 23.08
N ALA A 2 -11.86 21.73 21.95
CA ALA A 2 -12.79 20.62 21.71
C ALA A 2 -12.55 19.53 22.75
N ASP A 3 -13.62 18.94 23.28
CA ASP A 3 -13.53 17.81 24.21
C ASP A 3 -12.71 16.69 23.57
N SER A 4 -11.52 16.41 24.10
CA SER A 4 -10.61 15.34 23.64
C SER A 4 -11.03 13.97 24.17
N SER A 5 -12.34 13.71 24.22
CA SER A 5 -12.86 12.41 24.59
C SER A 5 -12.49 11.38 23.52
N PRO A 6 -12.14 10.13 23.88
CA PRO A 6 -11.90 9.08 22.88
C PRO A 6 -13.07 8.90 21.91
N ARG A 7 -14.29 9.22 22.34
CA ARG A 7 -15.50 9.13 21.52
C ARG A 7 -15.61 10.24 20.49
N SER A 8 -15.16 11.47 20.79
CA SER A 8 -15.15 12.56 19.80
C SER A 8 -14.10 12.29 18.73
N ILE A 9 -12.89 11.86 19.10
CA ILE A 9 -11.84 11.51 18.13
C ILE A 9 -12.31 10.44 17.14
N VAL A 10 -12.95 9.37 17.62
CA VAL A 10 -13.48 8.32 16.73
C VAL A 10 -14.56 8.87 15.80
N ARG A 11 -15.44 9.73 16.31
CA ARG A 11 -16.49 10.38 15.50
C ARG A 11 -15.87 11.28 14.43
N ASP A 12 -14.88 12.08 14.79
CA ASP A 12 -14.23 13.05 13.90
C ASP A 12 -13.44 12.32 12.81
N VAL A 13 -12.69 11.27 13.18
CA VAL A 13 -12.02 10.39 12.21
C VAL A 13 -13.01 9.75 11.25
N ALA A 14 -14.15 9.26 11.74
CA ALA A 14 -15.17 8.66 10.90
C ALA A 14 -15.83 9.69 9.96
N ALA A 15 -16.07 10.92 10.44
CA ALA A 15 -16.62 12.01 9.64
C ALA A 15 -15.67 12.39 8.50
N VAL A 16 -14.40 12.69 8.82
CA VAL A 16 -13.37 13.07 7.83
C VAL A 16 -13.11 11.92 6.84
N ALA A 17 -13.02 10.68 7.31
CA ALA A 17 -12.85 9.51 6.45
C ALA A 17 -13.97 9.38 5.40
N ARG A 18 -15.21 9.67 5.79
CA ARG A 18 -16.37 9.61 4.92
C ARG A 18 -16.41 10.76 3.93
N GLU A 19 -16.14 11.98 4.40
CA GLU A 19 -16.10 13.20 3.59
C GLU A 19 -15.03 13.09 2.50
N ARG A 20 -13.82 12.61 2.86
CA ARG A 20 -12.70 12.37 1.94
C ARG A 20 -12.86 11.10 1.10
N GLN A 21 -13.99 10.39 1.23
CA GLN A 21 -14.31 9.17 0.49
C GLN A 21 -13.15 8.14 0.47
N ILE A 22 -12.47 7.96 1.61
CA ILE A 22 -11.21 7.18 1.64
C ILE A 22 -11.38 5.73 1.17
N SER A 23 -12.60 5.19 1.25
CA SER A 23 -12.96 3.88 0.68
C SER A 23 -12.79 3.85 -0.85
N VAL A 24 -13.34 4.84 -1.56
CA VAL A 24 -13.21 4.94 -3.02
C VAL A 24 -11.74 5.17 -3.40
N THR A 25 -11.06 6.04 -2.66
CA THR A 25 -9.63 6.31 -2.87
C THR A 25 -8.79 5.04 -2.65
N SER A 26 -9.08 4.26 -1.61
CA SER A 26 -8.40 2.98 -1.33
C SER A 26 -8.60 1.95 -2.44
N ALA A 27 -9.78 1.92 -3.08
CA ALA A 27 -10.00 1.08 -4.26
C ALA A 27 -9.13 1.50 -5.46
N GLY A 28 -8.95 2.80 -5.67
CA GLY A 28 -8.00 3.32 -6.67
C GLY A 28 -6.54 2.96 -6.34
N LEU A 29 -6.14 3.05 -5.08
CA LEU A 29 -4.82 2.59 -4.62
C LEU A 29 -4.63 1.09 -4.89
N ALA A 30 -5.64 0.27 -4.60
CA ALA A 30 -5.61 -1.17 -4.83
C ALA A 30 -5.43 -1.51 -6.32
N TYR A 31 -6.10 -0.80 -7.22
CA TYR A 31 -5.91 -0.96 -8.66
C TYR A 31 -4.46 -0.70 -9.09
N HIS A 32 -3.88 0.44 -8.68
CA HIS A 32 -2.51 0.78 -9.05
C HIS A 32 -1.46 -0.14 -8.41
N ALA A 33 -1.70 -0.57 -7.17
CA ALA A 33 -0.85 -1.53 -6.48
C ALA A 33 -0.91 -2.91 -7.14
N PHE A 34 -2.09 -3.39 -7.49
CA PHE A 34 -2.25 -4.63 -8.24
C PHE A 34 -1.53 -4.59 -9.59
N ASN A 35 -1.64 -3.47 -10.32
CA ASN A 35 -0.93 -3.29 -11.59
C ASN A 35 0.61 -3.27 -11.43
N THR A 36 1.10 -2.95 -10.23
CA THR A 36 2.53 -3.01 -9.86
C THR A 36 2.94 -4.43 -9.47
N LEU A 37 2.07 -5.20 -8.82
CA LEU A 37 2.35 -6.58 -8.38
C LEU A 37 2.59 -7.53 -9.56
N VAL A 38 1.81 -7.44 -10.63
CA VAL A 38 1.92 -8.36 -11.78
C VAL A 38 3.33 -8.36 -12.40
N PRO A 39 3.89 -7.22 -12.86
CA PRO A 39 5.24 -7.21 -13.41
C PRO A 39 6.32 -7.50 -12.35
N LEU A 40 6.07 -7.19 -11.08
CA LEU A 40 6.98 -7.52 -9.98
C LEU A 40 7.11 -9.03 -9.80
N VAL A 41 6.00 -9.77 -9.86
CA VAL A 41 6.02 -11.24 -9.79
C VAL A 41 6.79 -11.82 -10.98
N VAL A 42 6.54 -11.33 -12.20
CA VAL A 42 7.31 -11.76 -13.39
C VAL A 42 8.80 -11.52 -13.20
N LEU A 43 9.20 -10.35 -12.70
CA LEU A 43 10.61 -10.04 -12.45
C LEU A 43 11.21 -10.87 -11.33
N ALA A 44 10.45 -11.17 -10.28
CA ALA A 44 10.89 -12.08 -9.23
C ALA A 44 11.17 -13.47 -9.81
N LEU A 45 10.23 -14.03 -10.59
CA LEU A 45 10.40 -15.33 -11.26
C LEU A 45 11.64 -15.34 -12.19
N VAL A 46 11.84 -14.28 -12.99
CA VAL A 46 13.04 -14.15 -13.82
C VAL A 46 14.31 -14.08 -12.96
N ALA A 47 14.30 -13.33 -11.86
CA ALA A 47 15.46 -13.19 -10.98
C ALA A 47 15.89 -14.52 -10.36
N VAL A 48 14.93 -15.37 -9.96
CA VAL A 48 15.21 -16.73 -9.47
C VAL A 48 15.98 -17.54 -10.51
N THR A 49 15.57 -17.47 -11.78
CA THR A 49 16.19 -18.26 -12.85
C THR A 49 17.56 -17.76 -13.31
N LEU A 50 17.95 -16.55 -12.91
CA LEU A 50 19.21 -15.92 -13.33
C LEU A 50 20.25 -15.90 -12.20
N VAL A 51 19.84 -16.14 -10.96
CA VAL A 51 20.67 -15.96 -9.77
C VAL A 51 20.52 -17.20 -8.89
N ASP A 52 21.38 -18.19 -9.13
CA ASP A 52 21.40 -19.47 -8.38
C ASP A 52 21.48 -19.27 -6.85
N SER A 53 22.08 -18.16 -6.39
CA SER A 53 22.17 -17.84 -4.97
C SER A 53 20.83 -17.44 -4.32
N LEU A 54 19.76 -17.25 -5.11
CA LEU A 54 18.41 -16.98 -4.61
C LEU A 54 17.61 -18.27 -4.37
N GLU A 55 18.03 -19.43 -4.89
CA GLU A 55 17.31 -20.70 -4.67
C GLU A 55 16.99 -20.97 -3.19
N PRO A 56 17.93 -20.82 -2.23
CA PRO A 56 17.62 -21.09 -0.82
C PRO A 56 16.59 -20.12 -0.23
N LEU A 57 16.57 -18.87 -0.71
CA LEU A 57 15.60 -17.86 -0.29
C LEU A 57 14.21 -18.20 -0.84
N VAL A 58 14.14 -18.65 -2.08
CA VAL A 58 12.89 -19.04 -2.77
C VAL A 58 12.30 -20.28 -2.13
N SER A 59 13.11 -21.32 -1.90
CA SER A 59 12.64 -22.53 -1.22
C SER A 59 12.14 -22.22 0.20
N ALA A 60 12.82 -21.34 0.94
CA ALA A 60 12.34 -20.88 2.24
C ALA A 60 11.00 -20.13 2.13
N LEU A 61 10.78 -19.36 1.06
CA LEU A 61 9.54 -18.62 0.81
C LEU A 61 8.40 -19.56 0.37
N GLU A 62 8.68 -20.57 -0.47
CA GLU A 62 7.72 -21.60 -0.87
C GLU A 62 7.25 -22.41 0.34
N THR A 63 8.18 -22.87 1.19
CA THR A 63 7.83 -23.57 2.43
C THR A 63 7.07 -22.67 3.39
N ALA A 64 7.44 -21.39 3.52
CA ALA A 64 6.73 -20.44 4.37
C ALA A 64 5.31 -20.11 3.86
N ALA A 65 5.11 -20.11 2.54
CA ALA A 65 3.84 -19.82 1.90
C ALA A 65 2.97 -21.07 1.65
N GLY A 66 3.52 -22.28 1.87
CA GLY A 66 2.85 -23.55 1.54
C GLY A 66 2.67 -23.76 0.03
N LEU A 67 3.56 -23.18 -0.79
CA LEU A 67 3.51 -23.21 -2.25
C LEU A 67 4.57 -24.16 -2.84
N GLU A 68 4.92 -25.20 -2.10
CA GLU A 68 5.98 -26.15 -2.45
C GLU A 68 5.74 -26.77 -3.83
N GLY A 69 6.69 -26.54 -4.76
CA GLY A 69 6.65 -27.08 -6.12
C GLY A 69 5.92 -26.22 -7.16
N MET A 70 5.40 -25.04 -6.80
CA MET A 70 4.81 -24.11 -7.77
C MET A 70 5.87 -23.31 -8.55
N VAL A 71 7.08 -23.12 -8.02
CA VAL A 71 8.20 -22.44 -8.69
C VAL A 71 9.22 -23.47 -9.21
N THR A 72 8.73 -24.46 -9.96
CA THR A 72 9.60 -25.41 -10.68
C THR A 72 10.10 -24.82 -12.00
N ASP A 73 11.24 -25.32 -12.50
CA ASP A 73 11.76 -24.93 -13.83
C ASP A 73 10.70 -25.10 -14.92
N ASP A 74 9.91 -26.19 -14.90
CA ASP A 74 8.80 -26.41 -15.82
C ASP A 74 7.67 -25.37 -15.67
N GLY A 75 7.34 -24.95 -14.45
CA GLY A 75 6.37 -23.89 -14.18
C GLY A 75 6.85 -22.50 -14.64
N LEU A 76 8.15 -22.24 -14.50
CA LEU A 76 8.83 -21.02 -14.93
C LEU A 76 9.01 -20.95 -16.45
N GLU A 77 9.27 -22.08 -17.10
CA GLU A 77 9.29 -22.19 -18.56
C GLU A 77 7.88 -22.04 -19.16
N GLY A 78 6.86 -22.63 -18.53
CA GLY A 78 5.46 -22.46 -18.91
C GLY A 78 4.92 -21.03 -18.72
N ALA A 79 5.38 -20.31 -17.68
CA ALA A 79 4.92 -18.96 -17.37
C ALA A 79 5.66 -17.84 -18.12
N VAL A 80 6.95 -18.02 -18.44
CA VAL A 80 7.81 -16.95 -18.97
C VAL A 80 8.44 -17.28 -20.35
N GLY A 81 8.38 -18.53 -20.79
CA GLY A 81 8.95 -18.97 -22.07
C GLY A 81 10.47 -19.20 -22.03
N THR A 82 11.05 -19.51 -23.19
CA THR A 82 12.49 -19.84 -23.34
C THR A 82 13.36 -18.58 -23.44
N GLY A 83 14.70 -18.74 -23.31
CA GLY A 83 15.66 -17.66 -23.02
C GLY A 83 15.48 -16.29 -23.69
N VAL A 84 15.22 -16.20 -25.00
CA VAL A 84 15.02 -14.91 -25.70
C VAL A 84 13.69 -14.25 -25.34
N ASP A 85 12.65 -15.05 -25.12
CA ASP A 85 11.34 -14.57 -24.69
C ASP A 85 11.38 -14.11 -23.23
N ARG A 86 12.20 -14.77 -22.39
CA ARG A 86 12.44 -14.39 -20.99
C ARG A 86 13.09 -13.02 -20.85
N THR A 87 14.13 -12.69 -21.63
CA THR A 87 14.75 -11.35 -21.59
C THR A 87 13.79 -10.27 -22.07
N ARG A 88 13.00 -10.52 -23.13
CA ARG A 88 11.99 -9.57 -23.63
C ARG A 88 10.87 -9.34 -22.61
N ALA A 89 10.37 -10.41 -21.99
CA ALA A 89 9.38 -10.34 -20.93
C ALA A 89 9.90 -9.55 -19.72
N ALA A 90 11.16 -9.77 -19.32
CA ALA A 90 11.79 -9.02 -18.24
C ALA A 90 11.91 -7.52 -18.55
N VAL A 91 12.37 -7.14 -19.75
CA VAL A 91 12.47 -5.74 -20.16
C VAL A 91 11.08 -5.07 -20.18
N LEU A 92 10.07 -5.77 -20.72
CA LEU A 92 8.70 -5.27 -20.73
C LEU A 92 8.13 -5.14 -19.31
N ALA A 93 8.37 -6.13 -18.45
CA ALA A 93 7.95 -6.12 -17.06
C ALA A 93 8.62 -4.97 -16.28
N VAL A 94 9.91 -4.68 -16.49
CA VAL A 94 10.57 -3.50 -15.91
C VAL A 94 9.88 -2.21 -16.39
N ALA A 95 9.63 -2.06 -17.69
CA ALA A 95 8.98 -0.86 -18.20
C ALA A 95 7.56 -0.64 -17.60
N ILE A 96 6.76 -1.71 -17.53
CA ILE A 96 5.42 -1.68 -16.93
C ILE A 96 5.51 -1.42 -15.43
N LEU A 97 6.46 -2.05 -14.72
CA LEU A 97 6.67 -1.85 -13.28
C LEU A 97 7.01 -0.39 -12.98
N LEU A 98 7.97 0.19 -13.69
CA LEU A 98 8.38 1.59 -13.48
C LEU A 98 7.20 2.54 -13.71
N TRP A 99 6.44 2.35 -14.80
CA TRP A 99 5.25 3.15 -15.08
C TRP A 99 4.18 2.99 -13.99
N SER A 100 3.92 1.77 -13.55
CA SER A 100 2.92 1.46 -12.52
C SER A 100 3.33 2.00 -11.15
N ALA A 101 4.61 1.91 -10.81
CA ALA A 101 5.17 2.44 -9.57
C ALA A 101 5.00 3.96 -9.50
N VAL A 102 5.27 4.69 -10.59
CA VAL A 102 5.00 6.15 -10.66
C VAL A 102 3.52 6.44 -10.41
N ARG A 103 2.61 5.68 -11.07
CA ARG A 103 1.16 5.86 -10.91
C ARG A 103 0.69 5.58 -9.48
N LEU A 104 1.17 4.49 -8.88
CA LEU A 104 0.87 4.15 -7.50
C LEU A 104 1.36 5.23 -6.55
N PHE A 105 2.60 5.68 -6.69
CA PHE A 105 3.16 6.76 -5.88
C PHE A 105 2.31 8.03 -5.97
N GLN A 106 1.99 8.47 -7.19
CA GLN A 106 1.15 9.66 -7.41
C GLN A 106 -0.23 9.51 -6.77
N ALA A 107 -0.84 8.32 -6.88
CA ALA A 107 -2.13 8.03 -6.27
C ALA A 107 -2.06 8.11 -4.73
N VAL A 108 -1.03 7.50 -4.12
CA VAL A 108 -0.84 7.57 -2.66
C VAL A 108 -0.55 8.99 -2.21
N ASN A 109 0.40 9.68 -2.83
CA ASN A 109 0.73 11.07 -2.50
C ASN A 109 -0.51 11.99 -2.62
N SER A 110 -1.29 11.82 -3.70
CA SER A 110 -2.53 12.56 -3.89
C SER A 110 -3.56 12.23 -2.81
N ALA A 111 -3.69 10.97 -2.39
CA ALA A 111 -4.59 10.56 -1.33
C ALA A 111 -4.20 11.17 0.04
N PHE A 112 -2.92 11.17 0.39
CA PHE A 112 -2.43 11.83 1.60
C PHE A 112 -2.65 13.35 1.55
N THR A 113 -2.28 14.00 0.46
CA THR A 113 -2.52 15.43 0.23
C THR A 113 -4.02 15.78 0.39
N ASP A 114 -4.90 14.93 -0.11
CA ASP A 114 -6.35 15.11 -0.05
C ASP A 114 -6.90 14.97 1.37
N VAL A 115 -6.42 13.99 2.15
CA VAL A 115 -6.77 13.81 3.56
C VAL A 115 -6.49 15.09 4.35
N TYR A 116 -5.36 15.75 4.09
CA TYR A 116 -4.97 17.01 4.77
C TYR A 116 -5.62 18.27 4.16
N GLY A 117 -6.60 18.15 3.25
CA GLY A 117 -7.37 19.30 2.72
C GLY A 117 -6.59 20.27 1.82
N SER A 118 -5.35 19.95 1.48
CA SER A 118 -4.41 20.87 0.80
C SER A 118 -4.64 21.04 -0.72
N ARG A 119 -5.65 20.38 -1.30
CA ARG A 119 -5.97 20.46 -2.73
C ARG A 119 -6.51 21.84 -3.18
N LYS A 120 -7.00 22.69 -2.26
CA LYS A 120 -7.56 24.02 -2.61
C LYS A 120 -6.53 25.07 -3.08
N ASN A 121 -5.22 24.84 -2.95
CA ASN A 121 -4.17 25.85 -3.26
C ASN A 121 -3.22 25.49 -4.42
N GLN A 122 -3.53 24.51 -5.27
CA GLN A 122 -2.65 24.22 -6.42
C GLN A 122 -2.97 25.12 -7.61
N SER A 123 -2.37 26.30 -7.61
CA SER A 123 -1.93 26.90 -8.87
C SER A 123 -0.82 26.02 -9.42
N TYR A 124 -1.08 25.35 -10.55
CA TYR A 124 -0.05 24.68 -11.33
C TYR A 124 0.89 25.74 -11.92
N VAL A 125 1.74 26.35 -11.09
CA VAL A 125 2.76 27.29 -11.56
C VAL A 125 3.88 26.50 -12.21
N THR A 126 3.73 26.35 -13.53
CA THR A 126 4.77 26.57 -14.54
C THR A 126 6.15 26.93 -13.97
N THR A 127 7.13 26.04 -14.10
CA THR A 127 8.50 26.41 -14.50
C THR A 127 9.18 25.17 -15.06
N ALA A 128 9.66 25.25 -16.31
CA ALA A 128 10.35 24.16 -17.02
C ALA A 128 11.67 23.70 -16.33
N ALA A 129 12.17 24.43 -15.34
CA ALA A 129 13.28 24.03 -14.47
C ALA A 129 12.92 22.83 -13.54
N THR A 130 11.63 22.57 -13.36
CA THR A 130 11.10 21.50 -12.52
C THR A 130 11.24 20.12 -13.18
N VAL A 131 11.44 20.01 -14.49
CA VAL A 131 11.49 18.70 -15.17
C VAL A 131 12.68 17.85 -14.71
N THR A 132 13.87 18.43 -14.51
CA THR A 132 15.05 17.68 -14.08
C THR A 132 14.98 17.28 -12.60
N LEU A 133 14.46 18.18 -11.75
CA LEU A 133 14.24 17.91 -10.32
C LEU A 133 13.11 16.90 -10.13
N VAL A 134 12.01 17.01 -10.87
CA VAL A 134 10.90 16.04 -10.88
C VAL A 134 11.33 14.72 -11.49
N THR A 135 12.23 14.69 -12.47
CA THR A 135 12.75 13.43 -13.02
C THR A 135 13.69 12.74 -12.03
N ALA A 136 14.59 13.47 -11.37
CA ALA A 136 15.44 12.92 -10.32
C ALA A 136 14.64 12.47 -9.09
N LEU A 137 13.65 13.27 -8.68
CA LEU A 137 12.70 12.92 -7.64
C LEU A 137 11.87 11.72 -8.06
N ASN A 138 11.37 11.64 -9.29
CA ASN A 138 10.66 10.46 -9.81
C ASN A 138 11.54 9.22 -9.81
N VAL A 139 12.83 9.31 -10.12
CA VAL A 139 13.74 8.16 -10.03
C VAL A 139 13.89 7.71 -8.58
N VAL A 140 14.15 8.63 -7.64
CA VAL A 140 14.23 8.31 -6.20
C VAL A 140 12.91 7.76 -5.68
N LEU A 141 11.78 8.32 -6.11
CA LEU A 141 10.43 7.90 -5.75
C LEU A 141 10.06 6.55 -6.34
N VAL A 142 10.51 6.25 -7.56
CA VAL A 142 10.34 4.94 -8.19
C VAL A 142 11.23 3.92 -7.51
N THR A 143 12.48 4.24 -7.19
CA THR A 143 13.36 3.37 -6.41
C THR A 143 12.79 3.13 -5.01
N ALA A 144 12.25 4.16 -4.36
CA ALA A 144 11.58 4.04 -3.06
C ALA A 144 10.29 3.22 -3.18
N THR A 145 9.48 3.41 -4.22
CA THR A 145 8.24 2.64 -4.43
C THR A 145 8.52 1.20 -4.80
N VAL A 146 9.57 0.91 -5.56
CA VAL A 146 10.04 -0.44 -5.85
C VAL A 146 10.62 -1.08 -4.59
N ALA A 147 11.42 -0.35 -3.81
CA ALA A 147 11.92 -0.84 -2.52
C ALA A 147 10.78 -1.10 -1.52
N VAL A 148 9.76 -0.25 -1.49
CA VAL A 148 8.52 -0.44 -0.73
C VAL A 148 7.72 -1.62 -1.29
N GLY A 149 7.63 -1.80 -2.59
CA GLY A 149 6.98 -2.93 -3.23
C GLY A 149 7.67 -4.26 -2.93
N VAL A 150 9.01 -4.30 -3.00
CA VAL A 150 9.85 -5.44 -2.61
C VAL A 150 9.72 -5.72 -1.12
N MET A 151 9.74 -4.68 -0.28
CA MET A 151 9.47 -4.79 1.15
C MET A 151 8.06 -5.30 1.41
N LEU A 152 7.05 -4.85 0.66
CA LEU A 152 5.66 -5.31 0.77
C LEU A 152 5.52 -6.78 0.37
N VAL A 153 6.27 -7.25 -0.64
CA VAL A 153 6.35 -8.69 -0.96
C VAL A 153 7.00 -9.47 0.18
N GLY A 154 8.08 -8.96 0.77
CA GLY A 154 8.69 -9.53 1.98
C GLY A 154 7.72 -9.56 3.17
N VAL A 155 6.97 -8.47 3.38
CA VAL A 155 5.88 -8.35 4.36
C VAL A 155 4.81 -9.38 4.09
N VAL A 156 4.38 -9.58 2.85
CA VAL A 156 3.38 -10.60 2.47
C VAL A 156 3.92 -12.00 2.76
N GLY A 157 5.17 -12.31 2.37
CA GLY A 157 5.81 -13.59 2.68
C GLY A 157 5.92 -13.84 4.20
N ILE A 158 6.34 -12.84 4.96
CA ILE A 158 6.41 -12.90 6.42
C ILE A 158 5.01 -13.05 7.03
N SER A 159 4.01 -12.30 6.54
CA SER A 159 2.61 -12.37 6.98
C SER A 159 2.02 -13.77 6.82
N LEU A 160 2.35 -14.44 5.72
CA LEU A 160 1.98 -15.83 5.46
C LEU A 160 2.75 -16.83 6.35
N SER A 161 3.93 -16.44 6.87
CA SER A 161 4.76 -17.27 7.76
C SER A 161 4.43 -17.16 9.28
N VAL A 162 3.56 -16.22 9.68
CA VAL A 162 3.24 -15.88 11.10
C VAL A 162 2.78 -17.05 12.02
N LEU A 163 2.56 -18.29 11.56
CA LEU A 163 2.27 -19.47 12.40
C LEU A 163 3.13 -20.70 12.09
N VAL A 164 4.28 -20.57 11.39
CA VAL A 164 5.17 -21.73 11.13
C VAL A 164 6.01 -22.12 12.37
N GLY A 165 5.59 -21.71 13.57
CA GLY A 165 6.19 -22.11 14.84
C GLY A 165 5.23 -21.86 15.99
N GLY A 166 5.56 -22.38 17.18
CA GLY A 166 4.74 -22.18 18.39
C GLY A 166 4.47 -20.71 18.72
N VAL A 167 3.61 -20.45 19.71
CA VAL A 167 3.09 -19.11 20.09
C VAL A 167 4.15 -18.00 20.11
N TRP A 168 5.38 -18.31 20.55
CA TRP A 168 6.50 -17.38 20.57
C TRP A 168 6.98 -16.92 19.17
N MET A 169 7.03 -17.82 18.20
CA MET A 169 7.43 -17.49 16.82
C MET A 169 6.37 -16.64 16.12
N THR A 170 5.09 -16.92 16.40
CA THR A 170 3.95 -16.11 15.96
C THR A 170 4.00 -14.69 16.51
N ALA A 171 4.25 -14.53 17.80
CA ALA A 171 4.40 -13.22 18.40
C ALA A 171 5.61 -12.46 17.82
N ALA A 172 6.76 -13.14 17.66
CA ALA A 172 7.97 -12.55 17.11
C ALA A 172 7.79 -12.07 15.66
N SER A 173 7.16 -12.88 14.81
CA SER A 173 6.88 -12.54 13.41
C SER A 173 5.89 -11.37 13.28
N ALA A 174 4.86 -11.31 14.14
CA ALA A 174 3.94 -10.17 14.19
C ALA A 174 4.64 -8.87 14.62
N VAL A 175 5.51 -8.92 15.64
CA VAL A 175 6.31 -7.75 16.07
C VAL A 175 7.25 -7.29 14.96
N LEU A 176 7.93 -8.23 14.30
CA LEU A 176 8.80 -7.93 13.17
C LEU A 176 8.04 -7.27 12.01
N LEU A 177 6.84 -7.78 11.70
CA LEU A 177 5.95 -7.21 10.69
C LEU A 177 5.54 -5.77 11.04
N VAL A 178 5.16 -5.50 12.30
CA VAL A 178 4.85 -4.14 12.75
C VAL A 178 6.07 -3.22 12.60
N GLY A 179 7.26 -3.67 13.00
CA GLY A 179 8.49 -2.89 12.85
C GLY A 179 8.81 -2.56 11.38
N LEU A 180 8.60 -3.53 10.48
CA LEU A 180 8.80 -3.35 9.05
C LEU A 180 7.80 -2.37 8.44
N LEU A 181 6.51 -2.50 8.79
CA LEU A 181 5.46 -1.59 8.38
C LEU A 181 5.69 -0.18 8.90
N MET A 182 6.17 -0.02 10.13
CA MET A 182 6.56 1.28 10.69
C MET A 182 7.69 1.92 9.88
N ALA A 183 8.73 1.15 9.50
CA ALA A 183 9.83 1.64 8.67
C ALA A 183 9.36 2.11 7.28
N VAL A 184 8.31 1.49 6.73
CA VAL A 184 7.71 1.87 5.43
C VAL A 184 6.75 3.05 5.56
N PHE A 185 5.85 3.01 6.54
CA PHE A 185 4.77 3.99 6.66
C PHE A 185 5.24 5.31 7.27
N LEU A 186 6.22 5.32 8.17
CA LEU A 186 6.65 6.55 8.85
C LEU A 186 7.17 7.60 7.85
N PRO A 187 8.07 7.27 6.88
CA PRO A 187 8.48 8.25 5.87
C PRO A 187 7.33 8.74 5.00
N MET A 188 6.38 7.88 4.62
CA MET A 188 5.22 8.27 3.83
C MET A 188 4.36 9.29 4.57
N TYR A 189 4.12 9.03 5.86
CA TYR A 189 3.32 9.87 6.73
C TYR A 189 4.00 11.21 7.05
N TYR A 190 5.33 11.25 7.02
CA TYR A 190 6.10 12.48 7.24
C TYR A 190 6.29 13.31 5.96
N LEU A 191 6.46 12.66 4.80
CA LEU A 191 6.84 13.32 3.55
C LEU A 191 5.67 13.68 2.63
N PHE A 192 4.53 12.98 2.71
CA PHE A 192 3.41 13.19 1.78
C PHE A 192 2.41 14.27 2.20
N PRO A 193 2.17 14.54 3.49
CA PRO A 193 1.39 15.71 3.88
C PRO A 193 2.06 17.00 3.39
N GLN A 194 1.26 17.96 2.90
CA GLN A 194 1.76 19.28 2.52
C GLN A 194 1.98 20.24 3.72
N PRO A 195 1.17 20.19 4.80
CA PRO A 195 1.50 20.94 6.01
C PRO A 195 2.81 20.44 6.59
N ASP A 196 3.61 21.35 7.18
CA ASP A 196 4.78 20.96 7.95
C ASP A 196 4.33 20.15 9.18
N VAL A 197 4.46 18.83 9.10
CA VAL A 197 4.14 17.90 10.19
C VAL A 197 5.42 17.50 10.92
N SER A 198 5.34 17.42 12.24
CA SER A 198 6.39 16.89 13.09
C SER A 198 6.31 15.36 13.17
N VAL A 199 7.44 14.71 13.49
CA VAL A 199 7.47 13.24 13.69
C VAL A 199 6.50 12.81 14.80
N GLY A 200 6.33 13.64 15.84
CA GLY A 200 5.39 13.37 16.94
C GLY A 200 3.92 13.34 16.50
N GLU A 201 3.54 14.18 15.53
CA GLU A 201 2.17 14.24 15.01
C GLU A 201 1.83 13.05 14.10
N VAL A 202 2.83 12.48 13.42
CA VAL A 202 2.59 11.40 12.46
C VAL A 202 2.65 10.00 13.10
N LEU A 203 3.36 9.85 14.21
CA LEU A 203 3.58 8.55 14.87
C LEU A 203 2.28 7.82 15.27
N PRO A 204 1.25 8.45 15.87
CA PRO A 204 0.05 7.74 16.31
C PRO A 204 -0.65 7.00 15.18
N GLY A 205 -0.84 7.67 14.04
CA GLY A 205 -1.44 7.12 12.82
C GLY A 205 -0.56 6.08 12.15
N THR A 206 0.76 6.26 12.14
CA THR A 206 1.69 5.24 11.61
C THR A 206 1.58 3.95 12.40
N VAL A 207 1.59 4.02 13.74
CA VAL A 207 1.42 2.87 14.63
C VAL A 207 0.05 2.23 14.40
N PHE A 208 -1.02 3.03 14.33
CA PHE A 208 -2.36 2.54 14.06
C PHE A 208 -2.43 1.78 12.72
N ALA A 209 -1.86 2.33 11.64
CA ALA A 209 -1.86 1.70 10.33
C ALA A 209 -1.05 0.40 10.33
N ALA A 210 0.12 0.37 10.95
CA ALA A 210 0.96 -0.83 11.05
C ALA A 210 0.26 -1.95 11.84
N LEU A 211 -0.38 -1.63 12.96
CA LEU A 211 -1.13 -2.58 13.77
C LEU A 211 -2.36 -3.09 13.03
N SER A 212 -3.15 -2.19 12.43
CA SER A 212 -4.37 -2.56 11.70
C SER A 212 -4.06 -3.43 10.48
N TRP A 213 -2.97 -3.13 9.76
CA TRP A 213 -2.48 -3.96 8.67
C TRP A 213 -2.00 -5.33 9.15
N THR A 214 -1.34 -5.40 10.31
CA THR A 214 -0.92 -6.67 10.92
C THR A 214 -2.13 -7.52 11.30
N VAL A 215 -3.18 -6.91 11.85
CA VAL A 215 -4.46 -7.60 12.14
C VAL A 215 -5.10 -8.10 10.84
N LEU A 216 -5.12 -7.25 9.80
CA LEU A 216 -5.58 -7.63 8.47
C LEU A 216 -4.81 -8.88 7.99
N ALA A 217 -3.47 -8.91 8.13
CA ALA A 217 -2.59 -10.02 7.71
C ALA A 217 -2.94 -11.35 8.36
N VAL A 218 -3.16 -11.32 9.67
CA VAL A 218 -3.61 -12.50 10.39
C VAL A 218 -5.00 -12.95 9.88
N GLY A 219 -5.93 -12.01 9.69
CA GLY A 219 -7.28 -12.31 9.19
C GLY A 219 -7.29 -12.92 7.79
N PHE A 220 -6.49 -12.37 6.87
CA PHE A 220 -6.38 -12.88 5.51
C PHE A 220 -5.76 -14.27 5.44
N ARG A 221 -4.72 -14.51 6.26
CA ARG A 221 -4.16 -15.85 6.38
C ARG A 221 -5.20 -16.86 6.88
N LEU A 222 -5.97 -16.52 7.91
CA LEU A 222 -7.05 -17.38 8.42
C LEU A 222 -8.10 -17.66 7.35
N TYR A 223 -8.44 -16.65 6.53
CA TYR A 223 -9.34 -16.83 5.40
C TYR A 223 -8.77 -17.83 4.38
N VAL A 224 -7.53 -17.64 3.93
CA VAL A 224 -6.89 -18.54 2.96
C VAL A 224 -6.76 -19.97 3.51
N ALA A 225 -6.46 -20.13 4.79
CA ALA A 225 -6.32 -21.44 5.43
C ALA A 225 -7.63 -22.22 5.58
N THR A 226 -8.78 -21.53 5.58
CA THR A 226 -10.10 -22.14 5.83
C THR A 226 -11.00 -22.17 4.60
N SER A 227 -10.73 -21.32 3.60
CA SER A 227 -11.65 -21.10 2.50
C SER A 227 -11.31 -21.93 1.27
N GLU A 228 -12.21 -22.84 0.89
CA GLU A 228 -12.16 -23.55 -0.39
C GLU A 228 -12.52 -22.64 -1.57
N SER A 229 -13.09 -21.45 -1.32
CA SER A 229 -13.57 -20.52 -2.37
C SER A 229 -12.48 -20.06 -3.34
N VAL A 230 -11.24 -19.93 -2.88
CA VAL A 230 -10.10 -19.51 -3.72
C VAL A 230 -9.83 -20.60 -4.77
N ALA A 231 -9.92 -21.87 -4.39
CA ALA A 231 -9.75 -23.00 -5.30
C ALA A 231 -10.93 -23.14 -6.29
N LEU A 232 -12.14 -22.70 -5.92
CA LEU A 232 -13.33 -22.79 -6.78
C LEU A 232 -13.29 -21.80 -7.96
N PHE A 233 -12.65 -20.64 -7.79
CA PHE A 233 -12.59 -19.58 -8.82
C PHE A 233 -11.20 -19.46 -9.47
N ASP A 234 -10.27 -20.36 -9.12
CA ASP A 234 -8.90 -20.43 -9.67
C ASP A 234 -8.22 -19.03 -9.71
N ILE A 235 -7.64 -18.64 -10.84
CA ILE A 235 -6.94 -17.36 -11.01
C ILE A 235 -7.84 -16.15 -10.69
N ALA A 236 -9.13 -16.20 -11.06
CA ALA A 236 -10.04 -15.09 -10.79
C ALA A 236 -10.28 -14.90 -9.28
N GLY A 237 -10.37 -16.00 -8.54
CA GLY A 237 -10.44 -16.00 -7.08
C GLY A 237 -9.19 -15.37 -6.45
N ALA A 238 -8.01 -15.78 -6.91
CA ALA A 238 -6.73 -15.22 -6.45
C ALA A 238 -6.62 -13.71 -6.71
N VAL A 239 -7.02 -13.24 -7.90
CA VAL A 239 -7.01 -11.81 -8.25
C VAL A 239 -7.94 -10.99 -7.36
N LEU A 240 -9.20 -11.44 -7.20
CA LEU A 240 -10.17 -10.76 -6.35
C LEU A 240 -9.69 -10.71 -4.90
N LEU A 241 -9.08 -11.81 -4.42
CA LEU A 241 -8.55 -11.90 -3.09
C LEU A 241 -7.40 -10.90 -2.86
N VAL A 242 -6.44 -10.79 -3.79
CA VAL A 242 -5.35 -9.81 -3.72
C VAL A 242 -5.87 -8.38 -3.79
N LEU A 243 -6.82 -8.08 -4.69
CA LEU A 243 -7.44 -6.75 -4.77
C LEU A 243 -8.12 -6.38 -3.45
N THR A 244 -8.85 -7.32 -2.84
CA THR A 244 -9.53 -7.12 -1.56
C THR A 244 -8.52 -6.87 -0.44
N TRP A 245 -7.44 -7.65 -0.40
CA TRP A 245 -6.34 -7.48 0.55
C TRP A 245 -5.73 -6.08 0.48
N VAL A 246 -5.32 -5.66 -0.71
CA VAL A 246 -4.68 -4.36 -0.90
C VAL A 246 -5.66 -3.21 -0.69
N TYR A 247 -6.93 -3.39 -1.02
CA TYR A 247 -8.00 -2.43 -0.71
C TYR A 247 -8.10 -2.16 0.80
N PHE A 248 -8.21 -3.20 1.62
CA PHE A 248 -8.25 -3.05 3.07
C PHE A 248 -6.93 -2.52 3.62
N GLY A 249 -5.80 -2.89 3.01
CA GLY A 249 -4.51 -2.31 3.34
C GLY A 249 -4.47 -0.80 3.10
N GLY A 250 -4.96 -0.34 1.94
CA GLY A 250 -5.14 1.07 1.61
C GLY A 250 -6.04 1.79 2.62
N LEU A 251 -7.12 1.13 3.06
CA LEU A 251 -7.97 1.67 4.13
C LEU A 251 -7.23 1.82 5.45
N CYS A 252 -6.46 0.82 5.90
CA CYS A 252 -5.64 0.92 7.11
C CYS A 252 -4.66 2.11 7.01
N LEU A 253 -4.03 2.26 5.84
CA LEU A 253 -3.09 3.34 5.56
C LEU A 253 -3.77 4.71 5.58
N LEU A 254 -4.92 4.88 4.93
CA LEU A 254 -5.60 6.19 4.87
C LEU A 254 -6.31 6.53 6.19
N LEU A 255 -6.82 5.55 6.93
CA LEU A 255 -7.39 5.76 8.26
C LEU A 255 -6.33 6.27 9.24
N GLY A 256 -5.09 5.75 9.20
CA GLY A 256 -4.01 6.29 10.01
C GLY A 256 -3.62 7.72 9.63
N ALA A 257 -3.67 8.07 8.33
CA ALA A 257 -3.45 9.45 7.88
C ALA A 257 -4.55 10.40 8.38
N VAL A 258 -5.82 9.98 8.31
CA VAL A 258 -6.96 10.73 8.86
C VAL A 258 -6.82 10.89 10.37
N LEU A 259 -6.43 9.82 11.09
CA LEU A 259 -6.20 9.88 12.53
C LEU A 259 -5.17 10.95 12.90
N ASN A 260 -4.05 11.02 12.18
CA ASN A 260 -3.05 12.07 12.40
C ASN A 260 -3.57 13.46 12.09
N ALA A 261 -4.25 13.63 10.95
CA ALA A 261 -4.80 14.92 10.56
C ALA A 261 -5.78 15.45 11.62
N VAL A 262 -6.64 14.59 12.18
CA VAL A 262 -7.59 14.92 13.25
C VAL A 262 -6.86 15.23 14.56
N LEU A 263 -5.92 14.38 14.98
CA LEU A 263 -5.18 14.58 16.25
C LEU A 263 -4.32 15.85 16.25
N ALA A 264 -3.75 16.20 15.09
CA ALA A 264 -2.96 17.42 14.92
C ALA A 264 -3.81 18.66 14.60
N GLY A 265 -5.13 18.51 14.44
CA GLY A 265 -6.03 19.63 14.11
C GLY A 265 -5.79 20.24 12.72
N HIS A 266 -5.24 19.46 11.79
CA HIS A 266 -5.03 19.89 10.40
C HIS A 266 -6.31 19.83 9.54
N VAL A 267 -7.34 19.17 10.03
CA VAL A 267 -8.65 19.06 9.39
C VAL A 267 -9.72 19.45 10.40
N ASP A 268 -10.70 20.22 9.94
CA ASP A 268 -11.88 20.54 10.72
C ASP A 268 -13.00 19.55 10.32
N PRO A 269 -13.43 18.66 11.22
CA PRO A 269 -14.49 17.69 10.95
C PRO A 269 -15.86 18.34 10.72
N ASP A 270 -16.01 19.63 11.07
CA ASP A 270 -17.20 20.44 10.89
C ASP A 270 -17.08 21.42 9.70
N ASP A 271 -16.03 21.34 8.85
CA ASP A 271 -15.85 22.13 7.62
C ASP A 271 -16.86 21.68 6.53
N ASP A 272 -18.13 21.95 6.83
CA ASP A 272 -19.20 22.30 5.91
C ASP A 272 -19.56 21.28 4.80
N TRP A 273 -20.45 20.35 5.18
CA TRP A 273 -21.63 20.10 4.34
C TRP A 273 -22.42 21.41 4.23
N ILE A 274 -22.16 22.21 3.19
CA ILE A 274 -23.00 23.35 2.84
C ILE A 274 -24.18 22.81 2.01
N PRO A 275 -25.42 22.78 2.52
CA PRO A 275 -26.57 22.58 1.64
C PRO A 275 -26.59 23.75 0.64
N LEU A 276 -26.71 23.43 -0.66
CA LEU A 276 -26.68 24.34 -1.81
C LEU A 276 -27.64 25.57 -1.78
N GLY A 277 -28.39 25.79 -0.69
CA GLY A 277 -29.38 26.85 -0.55
C GLY A 277 -28.82 28.26 -0.38
N ASP A 278 -27.64 28.44 0.20
CA ASP A 278 -27.18 29.77 0.64
C ASP A 278 -26.36 30.55 -0.41
N HIS A 279 -25.97 29.92 -1.52
CA HIS A 279 -25.21 30.59 -2.59
C HIS A 279 -26.07 31.50 -3.49
N TRP A 280 -27.38 31.31 -3.53
CA TRP A 280 -28.26 32.02 -4.47
C TRP A 280 -28.83 33.34 -3.92
N SER A 281 -28.76 33.59 -2.61
CA SER A 281 -29.24 34.85 -2.01
C SER A 281 -28.36 36.05 -2.33
N LYS A 282 -27.12 35.84 -2.81
CA LYS A 282 -26.21 36.91 -3.26
C LYS A 282 -26.41 37.33 -4.72
N TYR A 283 -27.24 36.60 -5.46
CA TYR A 283 -27.54 36.86 -6.88
C TYR A 283 -29.04 37.03 -7.16
N ALA A 284 -29.88 37.07 -6.11
CA ALA A 284 -31.30 37.39 -6.16
C ALA A 284 -31.53 38.82 -5.66
#